data_AF-A0A7Y0KSY9-F1
#
_entry.id   AF-A0A7Y0KSY9-F1
#
_cell.length_a   1.000
_cell.length_b   1.000
_cell.length_c   1.000
_cell.angle_alpha   90.00
_cell.angle_beta   90.00
_cell.angle_gamma   90.00
#
_symmetry.space_group_name_H-M   'P 1'
#
loop_
_entity.id
_entity.type
_entity.pdbx_description
1 polymer ?
#
loop_
_entity_poly.entity_id
_entity_poly.type
_entity_poly.pdbx_seq_one_letter_code
_entity_poly.pdbx_strand_id
1 'polypeptide(L)'
;MRTGVTLPPMMINRMREAIVDQLRSCSTPEQLLALDEQIRVETDAGPLYRLICNFLRDRTVAPVEAARWLDTLMDHREKQLDDCLNLHCQL
;
A
#
# COMPACT_ATOMS: atom_id res chain seq x y z
N MET A 1 5.68 0.17 25.63
CA MET A 1 4.51 -0.74 25.66
C MET A 1 3.48 -0.20 24.68
N ARG A 2 3.43 -0.70 23.43
CA ARG A 2 2.34 -0.35 22.50
C ARG A 2 1.14 -1.22 22.87
N THR A 3 0.10 -0.60 23.41
CA THR A 3 -1.20 -1.23 23.60
C THR A 3 -1.76 -1.55 22.21
N GLY A 4 -1.88 -2.84 21.89
CA GLY A 4 -2.59 -3.28 20.69
C GLY A 4 -4.06 -2.91 20.85
N VAL A 5 -4.45 -1.76 20.30
CA VAL A 5 -5.85 -1.36 20.21
C VAL A 5 -6.46 -2.16 19.08
N THR A 6 -7.12 -3.27 19.42
CA THR A 6 -8.00 -3.98 18.49
C THR A 6 -9.18 -3.06 18.18
N LEU A 7 -9.14 -2.40 17.02
CA LEU A 7 -10.20 -1.51 16.55
C LEU A 7 -11.50 -2.31 16.32
N PRO A 8 -12.67 -1.78 16.70
CA PRO A 8 -13.95 -2.44 16.45
C PRO A 8 -14.22 -2.57 14.93
N PRO A 9 -14.95 -3.60 14.48
CA PRO A 9 -15.15 -3.91 13.05
C PRO A 9 -15.69 -2.74 12.21
N MET A 10 -16.55 -1.91 12.81
CA MET A 10 -17.09 -0.71 12.15
C MET A 10 -16.04 0.37 11.86
N MET A 11 -15.04 0.53 12.74
CA MET A 11 -13.91 1.44 12.50
C MET A 11 -12.96 0.89 11.44
N ILE A 12 -12.79 -0.43 11.40
CA ILE A 12 -11.97 -1.10 10.38
C ILE A 12 -12.57 -0.87 8.98
N ASN A 13 -13.89 -0.97 8.81
CA ASN A 13 -14.53 -0.72 7.53
C ASN A 13 -14.41 0.73 7.06
N ARG A 14 -14.59 1.71 7.96
CA ARG A 14 -14.38 3.13 7.63
C ARG A 14 -12.93 3.44 7.25
N MET A 15 -11.98 2.83 7.95
CA MET A 15 -10.56 2.95 7.62
C MET A 15 -10.27 2.35 6.24
N ARG A 16 -10.85 1.19 5.93
CA ARG A 16 -10.70 0.54 4.61
C ARG A 16 -11.25 1.42 3.48
N GLU A 17 -12.44 1.97 3.65
CA GLU A 17 -13.06 2.90 2.68
C GLU A 17 -12.19 4.16 2.50
N ALA A 18 -11.72 4.75 3.61
CA ALA A 18 -10.84 5.92 3.56
C ALA A 18 -9.50 5.64 2.84
N ILE A 19 -8.95 4.43 2.96
CA ILE A 19 -7.74 4.02 2.23
C ILE A 19 -8.04 3.90 0.73
N VAL A 20 -9.20 3.35 0.36
CA VAL A 20 -9.62 3.27 -1.06
C VAL A 20 -9.79 4.67 -1.66
N ASP A 21 -10.39 5.60 -0.93
CA ASP A 21 -10.54 6.98 -1.41
C ASP A 21 -9.20 7.70 -1.57
N GLN A 22 -8.25 7.46 -0.65
CA GLN A 22 -6.87 7.95 -0.79
C GLN A 22 -6.14 7.33 -1.98
N LEU A 23 -6.31 6.03 -2.22
CA LEU A 23 -5.75 5.36 -3.39
C LEU A 23 -6.28 5.96 -4.71
N ARG A 24 -7.56 6.34 -4.74
CA ARG A 24 -8.18 6.99 -5.90
C ARG A 24 -7.76 8.45 -6.08
N SER A 25 -7.41 9.14 -5.00
CA SER A 25 -6.91 10.52 -5.08
C SER A 25 -5.44 10.60 -5.52
N CYS A 26 -4.69 9.51 -5.37
CA CYS A 26 -3.32 9.40 -5.87
C CYS A 26 -3.29 9.47 -7.40
N SER A 27 -2.86 10.62 -7.92
CA SER A 27 -2.79 10.88 -9.36
C SER A 27 -1.40 10.63 -9.94
N THR A 28 -0.36 10.57 -9.09
CA THR A 28 1.02 10.29 -9.50
C THR A 28 1.61 9.08 -8.76
N PRO A 29 2.63 8.41 -9.31
CA PRO A 29 3.34 7.34 -8.63
C PRO A 29 3.90 7.75 -7.27
N GLU A 30 4.45 8.95 -7.15
CA GLU A 30 5.09 9.45 -5.92
C GLU A 30 4.07 9.59 -4.79
N GLN A 31 2.85 10.02 -5.09
CA GLN A 31 1.76 10.09 -4.12
C GLN A 31 1.37 8.70 -3.62
N LEU A 32 1.31 7.72 -4.51
CA LEU A 32 1.01 6.34 -4.14
C LEU A 32 2.11 5.74 -3.24
N LEU A 33 3.37 6.03 -3.53
CA LEU A 33 4.51 5.58 -2.72
C LEU A 33 4.54 6.26 -1.34
N ALA A 34 4.21 7.55 -1.26
CA ALA A 34 4.06 8.25 0.01
C ALA A 34 2.95 7.62 0.87
N LEU A 35 1.84 7.20 0.24
CA LEU A 35 0.76 6.50 0.91
C LEU A 35 1.18 5.11 1.42
N ASP A 36 1.95 4.33 0.64
CA ASP A 36 2.48 3.03 1.10
C ASP A 36 3.36 3.19 2.34
N GLU A 37 4.26 4.17 2.34
CA GLU A 37 5.12 4.45 3.49
C GLU A 37 4.31 4.92 4.70
N GLN A 38 3.35 5.84 4.50
CA GLN A 38 2.47 6.31 5.56
C GLN A 38 1.71 5.15 6.22
N ILE A 39 1.10 4.27 5.42
CA ILE A 39 0.34 3.12 5.92
C ILE A 39 1.25 2.16 6.69
N ARG A 40 2.49 1.97 6.23
CA ARG A 40 3.49 1.12 6.91
C ARG A 40 3.89 1.67 8.29
N VAL A 41 3.92 3.00 8.45
CA VAL A 41 4.28 3.67 9.70
C VAL A 41 3.10 3.77 10.66
N GLU A 42 1.93 4.14 10.15
CA GLU A 42 0.76 4.53 10.95
C GLU A 42 -0.14 3.36 11.31
N THR A 43 -0.08 2.24 10.57
CA THR A 43 -1.00 1.12 10.76
C THR A 43 -0.27 -0.20 10.92
N ASP A 44 -0.82 -1.10 11.74
CA ASP A 44 -0.40 -2.51 11.81
C ASP A 44 -1.09 -3.36 10.72
N ALA A 45 -1.69 -2.70 9.71
CA ALA A 45 -2.48 -3.34 8.66
C ALA A 45 -1.64 -4.10 7.63
N GLY A 46 -0.30 -4.00 7.75
CA GLY A 46 0.66 -4.56 6.81
C GLY A 46 0.85 -3.68 5.57
N PRO A 47 1.65 -4.15 4.60
CA PRO A 47 2.01 -3.37 3.44
C PRO A 47 0.82 -3.11 2.50
N LEU A 48 0.80 -1.96 1.80
CA LEU A 48 -0.35 -1.51 1.02
C LEU A 48 -0.79 -2.51 -0.06
N TYR A 49 0.15 -3.22 -0.70
CA TYR A 49 -0.19 -4.24 -1.70
C TYR A 49 -1.12 -5.33 -1.14
N ARG A 50 -0.99 -5.71 0.15
CA ARG A 50 -1.89 -6.71 0.75
C ARG A 50 -3.29 -6.14 0.93
N LEU A 51 -3.41 -4.88 1.30
CA LEU A 51 -4.69 -4.19 1.40
C LEU A 51 -5.36 -4.12 0.02
N ILE A 52 -4.62 -3.75 -1.02
CA ILE A 52 -5.10 -3.72 -2.40
C ILE A 52 -5.60 -5.12 -2.84
N CYS A 53 -4.84 -6.18 -2.57
CA CYS A 53 -5.28 -7.56 -2.84
C CYS A 53 -6.55 -7.95 -2.07
N ASN A 54 -6.72 -7.47 -0.84
CA ASN A 54 -7.94 -7.70 -0.08
C ASN A 54 -9.12 -6.93 -0.69
N PHE A 55 -8.94 -5.68 -1.11
CA PHE A 55 -9.98 -4.91 -1.79
C PHE A 55 -10.43 -5.56 -3.11
N LEU A 56 -9.48 -6.11 -3.87
CA LEU A 56 -9.78 -6.92 -5.05
C LEU A 56 -10.62 -8.15 -4.72
N ARG A 57 -10.24 -8.91 -3.69
CA ARG A 57 -10.98 -10.11 -3.25
C ARG A 57 -12.39 -9.76 -2.80
N ASP A 58 -12.53 -8.67 -2.05
CA ASP A 58 -13.80 -8.18 -1.50
C ASP A 58 -14.62 -7.43 -2.55
N ARG A 59 -14.09 -7.24 -3.77
CA ARG A 59 -14.71 -6.53 -4.90
C ARG A 59 -15.07 -5.07 -4.59
N THR A 60 -14.32 -4.42 -3.71
CA THR A 60 -14.54 -3.01 -3.33
C THR A 60 -13.86 -2.02 -4.28
N VAL A 61 -12.96 -2.50 -5.14
CA VAL A 61 -12.24 -1.72 -6.17
C VAL A 61 -12.28 -2.46 -7.51
N ALA A 62 -12.20 -1.72 -8.62
CA ALA A 62 -12.17 -2.35 -9.93
C ALA A 62 -10.81 -3.04 -10.17
N PRO A 63 -10.77 -4.18 -10.88
CA PRO A 63 -9.52 -4.87 -11.19
C PRO A 63 -8.47 -3.99 -11.88
N VAL A 64 -8.91 -3.10 -12.78
CA VAL A 64 -8.03 -2.19 -13.52
C VAL A 64 -7.39 -1.14 -12.59
N GLU A 65 -8.16 -0.57 -11.64
CA GLU A 65 -7.64 0.37 -10.64
C GLU A 65 -6.56 -0.30 -9.79
N ALA A 66 -6.87 -1.49 -9.27
CA ALA A 66 -5.96 -2.22 -8.42
C ALA A 66 -4.69 -2.69 -9.15
N ALA A 67 -4.82 -3.14 -10.40
CA ALA A 67 -3.67 -3.50 -11.22
C ALA A 67 -2.72 -2.33 -11.40
N ARG A 68 -3.23 -1.14 -11.73
CA ARG A 68 -2.42 0.08 -11.87
C ARG A 68 -1.65 0.43 -10.60
N TRP A 69 -2.29 0.36 -9.44
CA TRP A 69 -1.61 0.62 -8.18
C TRP A 69 -0.54 -0.43 -7.87
N LEU A 70 -0.86 -1.71 -8.06
CA LEU A 70 0.10 -2.81 -7.84
C LEU A 70 1.31 -2.71 -8.75
N ASP A 71 1.10 -2.41 -10.03
CA ASP A 71 2.15 -2.22 -11.03
C ASP A 71 3.15 -1.15 -10.59
N THR A 72 2.64 0.01 -10.17
CA THR A 72 3.47 1.10 -9.64
C THR A 72 4.27 0.69 -8.40
N LEU A 73 3.65 -0.04 -7.47
CA LEU A 73 4.33 -0.52 -6.26
C LEU A 73 5.39 -1.59 -6.57
N MET A 74 5.16 -2.45 -7.57
CA MET A 74 6.11 -3.48 -8.00
C MET A 74 7.31 -2.85 -8.71
N ASP A 75 7.07 -1.95 -9.66
CA ASP A 75 8.11 -1.19 -10.37
C ASP A 75 9.05 -0.46 -9.39
N HIS A 76 8.50 0.14 -8.35
CA HIS A 76 9.32 0.82 -7.35
C HIS A 76 10.18 -0.14 -6.54
N ARG A 77 9.65 -1.33 -6.20
CA ARG A 77 10.42 -2.36 -5.48
C ARG A 77 11.50 -2.97 -6.35
N GLU A 78 11.22 -3.21 -7.62
CA GLU A 78 12.23 -3.70 -8.57
C GLU A 78 13.38 -2.69 -8.68
N LYS A 79 13.09 -1.40 -8.83
CA LYS A 79 14.12 -0.34 -8.80
C LYS A 79 14.94 -0.33 -7.51
N GLN A 80 14.29 -0.42 -6.35
CA GLN A 80 15.00 -0.50 -5.07
C GLN A 80 15.93 -1.72 -4.98
N LEU A 81 15.48 -2.88 -5.48
CA LEU A 81 16.29 -4.09 -5.51
C LEU A 81 17.48 -3.95 -6.44
N ASP A 82 17.27 -3.41 -7.64
CA ASP A 82 18.34 -3.13 -8.61
C ASP A 82 19.37 -2.16 -8.03
N ASP A 83 18.93 -1.07 -7.40
CA ASP A 83 19.81 -0.11 -6.74
C ASP A 83 20.63 -0.76 -5.62
N CYS A 84 20.01 -1.61 -4.78
CA CYS A 84 20.70 -2.34 -3.72
C CYS A 84 21.73 -3.34 -4.25
N LEU A 85 21.41 -4.06 -5.34
CA LEU A 85 22.31 -5.01 -5.98
C LEU A 85 23.48 -4.29 -6.65
N ASN A 86 23.20 -3.19 -7.35
CA ASN A 86 24.23 -2.36 -7.99
C ASN A 86 25.18 -1.74 -6.96
N LEU A 87 24.69 -1.36 -5.77
CA LEU A 87 25.53 -0.87 -4.67
C LEU A 87 26.48 -1.98 -4.14
N HIS A 88 26.02 -3.23 -4.10
CA HIS A 88 26.81 -4.37 -3.61
C HIS A 88 27.90 -4.83 -4.59
N CYS A 89 27.78 -4.51 -5.88
CA CYS A 89 28.80 -4.85 -6.89
C CYS A 89 29.95 -3.83 -7.01
N GLN A 90 29.96 -2.77 -6.19
CA GLN A 90 31.00 -1.73 -6.19
C GLN A 90 31.99 -1.81 -5.01
N LEU A 91 31.94 -2.88 -4.20
CA LEU A 91 32.87 -3.19 -3.11
C LEU A 91 33.69 -4.45 -3.42
#